data_AF-A0A4V3BB76-F1
#
_entry.id   AF-A0A4V3BB76-F1
#
_cell.length_a   1.000
_cell.length_b   1.000
_cell.length_c   1.000
_cell.angle_alpha   90.00
_cell.angle_beta   90.00
_cell.angle_gamma   90.00
#
_symmetry.space_group_name_H-M   'P 1'
#
loop_
_entity.id
_entity.type
_entity.pdbx_description
1 polymer ?
#
loop_
_entity_poly.entity_id
_entity_poly.type
_entity_poly.pdbx_seq_one_letter_code
_entity_poly.pdbx_strand_id
1 'polypeptide(L)'
;MNVEAIKAGRVNVAEVSFKKGMINDDRQALASQGRATLTNAIAVEAQNMALVKAHFPHLSDFQAITLILLWKNYRRYSPAERAAKFAKSGVPWPFHTKSEPYKTIHLKTDLDDMGWDGLAKFFANATIHPVDAYFNMARRRVPAFERGIPTASNEQRIWHAYSFYNPEMVPKMVAILRFYYNYMLVPVDGDGQNPAMRLGLAKGKIYVRDLLSYS
;
A
#
# COMPACT_ATOMS: atom_id res chain seq x y z
N MET A 1 12.19 -8.26 -1.81
CA MET A 1 11.62 -8.10 -3.16
C MET A 1 12.77 -8.01 -4.13
N ASN A 2 12.86 -8.92 -5.11
CA ASN A 2 13.98 -8.99 -6.04
C ASN A 2 13.75 -7.98 -7.18
N VAL A 3 14.61 -6.94 -7.30
CA VAL A 3 14.50 -5.90 -8.34
C VAL A 3 14.56 -6.51 -9.75
N GLU A 4 15.30 -7.59 -9.92
CA GLU A 4 15.40 -8.29 -11.21
C GLU A 4 14.08 -8.97 -11.59
N ALA A 5 13.31 -9.46 -10.62
CA ALA A 5 11.98 -10.02 -10.91
C ALA A 5 11.00 -8.93 -11.36
N ILE A 6 11.11 -7.71 -10.81
CA ILE A 6 10.29 -6.56 -11.24
C ILE A 6 10.67 -6.15 -12.67
N LYS A 7 11.97 -5.99 -12.94
CA LYS A 7 12.46 -5.64 -14.29
C LYS A 7 12.11 -6.69 -15.32
N ALA A 8 12.16 -7.97 -14.95
CA ALA A 8 11.77 -9.09 -15.80
C ALA A 8 10.23 -9.27 -15.90
N GLY A 9 9.44 -8.40 -15.26
CA GLY A 9 7.99 -8.45 -15.30
C GLY A 9 7.39 -9.67 -14.58
N ARG A 10 8.12 -10.40 -13.75
CA ARG A 10 7.66 -11.65 -13.11
C ARG A 10 6.84 -11.45 -11.85
N VAL A 11 6.50 -10.21 -11.54
CA VAL A 11 5.70 -9.82 -10.38
C VAL A 11 4.76 -8.70 -10.78
N ASN A 12 3.52 -8.73 -10.30
CA ASN A 12 2.56 -7.66 -10.50
C ASN A 12 2.91 -6.44 -9.62
N VAL A 13 3.01 -5.26 -10.23
CA VAL A 13 3.44 -4.01 -9.56
C VAL A 13 2.50 -2.87 -9.91
N ALA A 14 1.93 -2.25 -8.88
CA ALA A 14 1.18 -1.00 -9.00
C ALA A 14 2.07 0.20 -8.68
N GLU A 15 1.96 1.23 -9.50
CA GLU A 15 2.35 2.60 -9.17
C GLU A 15 1.08 3.39 -8.85
N VAL A 16 1.12 4.13 -7.74
CA VAL A 16 0.01 5.00 -7.31
C VAL A 16 0.44 6.44 -7.44
N SER A 17 -0.32 7.22 -8.20
CA SER A 17 -0.17 8.68 -8.31
C SER A 17 -1.41 9.38 -7.77
N PHE A 18 -1.25 10.60 -7.25
CA PHE A 18 -2.35 11.39 -6.68
C PHE A 18 -1.94 12.87 -6.63
N LYS A 19 -2.93 13.76 -6.51
CA LYS A 19 -2.70 15.21 -6.51
C LYS A 19 -2.11 15.67 -5.16
N LYS A 20 -0.98 16.37 -5.21
CA LYS A 20 -0.36 17.02 -4.04
C LYS A 20 -0.74 18.50 -3.98
N GLY A 21 -0.54 19.12 -2.82
CA GLY A 21 -0.72 20.57 -2.63
C GLY A 21 -2.17 21.04 -2.54
N MET A 22 -3.13 20.14 -2.32
CA MET A 22 -4.53 20.52 -2.10
C MET A 22 -4.77 21.01 -0.67
N ILE A 23 -5.63 22.02 -0.52
CA ILE A 23 -6.08 22.54 0.78
C ILE A 23 -6.84 21.43 1.52
N ASN A 24 -6.83 21.47 2.85
CA ASN A 24 -7.46 20.44 3.68
C ASN A 24 -8.97 20.29 3.40
N ASP A 25 -9.67 21.40 3.17
CA ASP A 25 -11.12 21.41 2.95
C ASP A 25 -11.48 20.78 1.60
N ASP A 26 -10.73 21.07 0.53
CA ASP A 26 -10.89 20.40 -0.77
C ASP A 26 -10.68 18.90 -0.66
N ARG A 27 -9.66 18.47 0.10
CA ARG A 27 -9.40 17.04 0.33
C ARG A 27 -10.53 16.39 1.13
N GLN A 28 -11.11 17.11 2.09
CA GLN A 28 -12.24 16.64 2.88
C GLN A 28 -13.50 16.52 2.02
N ALA A 29 -13.80 17.50 1.17
CA ALA A 29 -14.90 17.49 0.23
C ALA A 29 -14.77 16.31 -0.74
N LEU A 30 -13.58 16.12 -1.33
CA LEU A 30 -13.32 15.02 -2.25
C LEU A 30 -13.44 13.65 -1.58
N ALA A 31 -13.02 13.51 -0.32
CA ALA A 31 -13.21 12.26 0.44
C ALA A 31 -14.69 11.99 0.74
N SER A 32 -15.48 13.03 1.02
CA SER A 32 -16.93 12.89 1.17
C SER A 32 -17.60 12.49 -0.14
N GLN A 33 -17.19 13.09 -1.25
CA GLN A 33 -17.63 12.69 -2.59
C GLN A 33 -17.27 11.22 -2.88
N GLY A 34 -16.02 10.81 -2.63
CA GLY A 34 -15.56 9.42 -2.83
C GLY A 34 -16.39 8.40 -2.04
N ARG A 35 -16.75 8.72 -0.79
CA ARG A 35 -17.66 7.90 0.03
C ARG A 35 -19.07 7.82 -0.57
N ALA A 36 -19.64 8.96 -0.98
CA ALA A 36 -20.95 8.98 -1.62
C ALA A 36 -20.95 8.19 -2.95
N THR A 37 -19.90 8.34 -3.77
CA THR A 37 -19.71 7.57 -5.00
C THR A 37 -19.63 6.08 -4.73
N LEU A 38 -18.91 5.65 -3.69
CA LEU A 38 -18.84 4.25 -3.30
C LEU A 38 -20.20 3.71 -2.87
N THR A 39 -20.90 4.39 -1.96
CA THR A 39 -22.22 3.99 -1.49
C THR A 39 -23.22 3.88 -2.65
N ASN A 40 -23.23 4.88 -3.54
CA ASN A 40 -24.09 4.88 -4.71
C ASN A 40 -23.74 3.74 -5.67
N ALA A 41 -22.45 3.49 -5.91
CA ALA A 41 -22.01 2.39 -6.78
C ALA A 41 -22.45 1.03 -6.23
N ILE A 42 -22.30 0.80 -4.92
CA ILE A 42 -22.76 -0.44 -4.28
C ILE A 42 -24.28 -0.60 -4.40
N ALA A 43 -25.05 0.49 -4.18
CA ALA A 43 -26.51 0.45 -4.28
C ALA A 43 -26.99 0.18 -5.71
N VAL A 44 -26.42 0.87 -6.70
CA VAL A 44 -26.78 0.71 -8.13
C VAL A 44 -26.40 -0.68 -8.63
N GLU A 45 -25.27 -1.22 -8.20
CA GLU A 45 -24.75 -2.51 -8.66
C GLU A 45 -25.15 -3.68 -7.74
N ALA A 46 -26.15 -3.53 -6.87
CA ALA A 46 -26.49 -4.52 -5.84
C ALA A 46 -26.77 -5.93 -6.41
N GLN A 47 -27.42 -6.04 -7.57
CA GLN A 47 -27.67 -7.32 -8.23
C GLN A 47 -26.37 -7.96 -8.75
N ASN A 48 -25.51 -7.16 -9.41
CA ASN A 48 -24.21 -7.61 -9.91
C ASN A 48 -23.28 -7.99 -8.75
N MET A 49 -23.35 -7.24 -7.64
CA MET A 49 -22.65 -7.55 -6.39
C MET A 49 -23.05 -8.92 -5.84
N ALA A 50 -24.34 -9.25 -5.84
CA ALA A 50 -24.82 -10.57 -5.41
C ALA A 50 -24.27 -11.69 -6.30
N LEU A 51 -24.26 -11.51 -7.63
CA LEU A 51 -23.68 -12.48 -8.57
C LEU A 51 -22.16 -12.64 -8.37
N VAL A 52 -21.44 -11.53 -8.26
CA VAL A 52 -19.99 -11.54 -8.03
C VAL A 52 -19.67 -12.23 -6.71
N LYS A 53 -20.41 -11.97 -5.64
CA LYS A 53 -20.19 -12.61 -4.33
C LYS A 53 -20.63 -14.07 -4.31
N ALA A 54 -21.57 -14.49 -5.16
CA ALA A 54 -21.89 -15.90 -5.32
C ALA A 54 -20.72 -16.67 -5.97
N HIS A 55 -20.06 -16.07 -6.97
CA HIS A 55 -18.88 -16.67 -7.61
C HIS A 55 -17.59 -16.51 -6.81
N PHE A 56 -17.42 -15.40 -6.11
CA PHE A 56 -16.23 -15.05 -5.34
C PHE A 56 -16.60 -14.65 -3.90
N PRO A 57 -17.03 -15.61 -3.07
CA PRO A 57 -17.56 -15.35 -1.72
C PRO A 57 -16.52 -14.75 -0.77
N HIS A 58 -15.22 -14.89 -1.08
CA HIS A 58 -14.12 -14.33 -0.31
C HIS A 58 -13.89 -12.83 -0.53
N LEU A 59 -14.55 -12.20 -1.50
CA LEU A 59 -14.39 -10.77 -1.76
C LEU A 59 -15.19 -9.94 -0.75
N SER A 60 -14.54 -8.91 -0.19
CA SER A 60 -15.25 -7.86 0.54
C SER A 60 -16.11 -7.04 -0.41
N ASP A 61 -17.08 -6.29 0.13
CA ASP A 61 -17.97 -5.45 -0.72
C ASP A 61 -17.18 -4.44 -1.55
N PHE A 62 -16.12 -3.86 -0.96
CA PHE A 62 -15.22 -2.94 -1.67
C PHE A 62 -14.44 -3.62 -2.80
N GLN A 63 -14.03 -4.88 -2.62
CA GLN A 63 -13.34 -5.63 -3.66
C GLN A 63 -14.30 -6.08 -4.76
N ALA A 64 -15.52 -6.49 -4.40
CA ALA A 64 -16.53 -6.89 -5.37
C ALA A 64 -16.99 -5.69 -6.24
N ILE A 65 -17.21 -4.50 -5.66
CA ILE A 65 -17.55 -3.32 -6.48
C ILE A 65 -16.36 -2.88 -7.34
N THR A 66 -15.12 -3.06 -6.86
CA THR A 66 -13.91 -2.85 -7.66
C THR A 66 -13.86 -3.82 -8.85
N LEU A 67 -14.20 -5.10 -8.65
CA LEU A 67 -14.28 -6.07 -9.73
C LEU A 67 -15.28 -5.62 -10.79
N ILE A 68 -16.49 -5.24 -10.38
CA ILE A 68 -17.53 -4.76 -11.31
C ILE A 68 -17.04 -3.55 -12.10
N LEU A 69 -16.38 -2.59 -11.42
CA LEU A 69 -15.80 -1.42 -12.07
C LEU A 69 -14.75 -1.79 -13.11
N LEU A 70 -13.82 -2.68 -12.77
CA LEU A 70 -12.77 -3.12 -13.70
C LEU A 70 -13.38 -3.90 -14.87
N TRP A 71 -14.30 -4.82 -14.58
CA TRP A 71 -14.96 -5.65 -15.58
C TRP A 71 -15.73 -4.81 -16.60
N LYS A 72 -16.58 -3.87 -16.14
CA LYS A 72 -17.37 -3.00 -17.04
C LYS A 72 -16.49 -2.15 -17.96
N ASN A 73 -15.36 -1.67 -17.45
CA ASN A 73 -14.47 -0.78 -18.21
C ASN A 73 -13.45 -1.51 -19.09
N TYR A 74 -13.05 -2.73 -18.70
CA TYR A 74 -11.88 -3.39 -19.29
C TYR A 74 -12.11 -4.80 -19.83
N ARG A 75 -13.25 -5.46 -19.60
CA ARG A 75 -13.49 -6.84 -20.09
C ARG A 75 -13.41 -7.02 -21.60
N ARG A 76 -13.62 -5.93 -22.35
CA ARG A 76 -13.66 -5.95 -23.82
C ARG A 76 -12.27 -5.98 -24.47
N TYR A 77 -11.23 -5.68 -23.71
CA TYR A 77 -9.86 -5.68 -24.21
C TYR A 77 -9.27 -7.07 -24.03
N SER A 78 -8.41 -7.47 -24.96
CA SER A 78 -7.53 -8.61 -24.75
C SER A 78 -6.58 -8.36 -23.56
N PRO A 79 -6.01 -9.41 -22.94
CA PRO A 79 -5.05 -9.24 -21.85
C PRO A 79 -3.89 -8.29 -22.19
N ALA A 80 -3.33 -8.38 -23.39
CA ALA A 80 -2.23 -7.52 -23.82
C ALA A 80 -2.64 -6.03 -23.94
N GLU A 81 -3.82 -5.76 -24.49
CA GLU A 81 -4.36 -4.39 -24.59
C GLU A 81 -4.70 -3.83 -23.22
N ARG A 82 -5.31 -4.64 -22.34
CA ARG A 82 -5.61 -4.27 -20.95
C ARG A 82 -4.33 -3.91 -20.21
N ALA A 83 -3.30 -4.75 -20.29
CA ALA A 83 -1.99 -4.53 -19.69
C ALA A 83 -1.35 -3.22 -20.18
N ALA A 84 -1.32 -3.00 -21.51
CA ALA A 84 -0.80 -1.77 -22.10
C ALA A 84 -1.57 -0.53 -21.60
N LYS A 85 -2.89 -0.63 -21.47
CA LYS A 85 -3.75 0.47 -21.01
C LYS A 85 -3.54 0.77 -19.53
N PHE A 86 -3.44 -0.25 -18.68
CA PHE A 86 -3.15 -0.07 -17.26
C PHE A 86 -1.75 0.53 -17.04
N ALA A 87 -0.74 0.08 -17.79
CA ALA A 87 0.61 0.61 -17.64
C ALA A 87 0.71 2.07 -18.11
N LYS A 88 0.14 2.38 -19.28
CA LYS A 88 0.26 3.69 -19.92
C LYS A 88 -0.68 4.74 -19.33
N SER A 89 -1.99 4.46 -19.34
CA SER A 89 -3.01 5.43 -18.92
C SER A 89 -3.39 5.31 -17.45
N GLY A 90 -3.23 4.11 -16.86
CA GLY A 90 -3.70 3.84 -15.51
C GLY A 90 -5.22 3.80 -15.42
N VAL A 91 -5.69 3.51 -14.21
CA VAL A 91 -7.11 3.53 -13.83
C VAL A 91 -7.33 4.69 -12.86
N PRO A 92 -8.04 5.75 -13.27
CA PRO A 92 -8.49 6.79 -12.35
C PRO A 92 -9.38 6.16 -11.29
N TRP A 93 -9.03 6.34 -10.02
CA TRP A 93 -9.71 5.71 -8.91
C TRP A 93 -10.88 6.58 -8.42
N PRO A 94 -12.14 6.13 -8.52
CA PRO A 94 -13.29 6.98 -8.20
C PRO A 94 -13.55 7.13 -6.70
N PHE A 95 -13.05 6.19 -5.89
CA PHE A 95 -13.29 6.17 -4.44
C PHE A 95 -12.20 6.95 -3.73
N HIS A 96 -12.23 8.28 -3.90
CA HIS A 96 -11.21 9.17 -3.37
C HIS A 96 -11.12 9.13 -1.83
N THR A 97 -9.90 9.25 -1.34
CA THR A 97 -9.61 9.45 0.09
C THR A 97 -8.95 10.80 0.30
N LYS A 98 -8.98 11.30 1.54
CA LYS A 98 -8.33 12.56 1.91
C LYS A 98 -6.82 12.56 1.65
N SER A 99 -6.21 11.39 1.76
CA SER A 99 -4.76 11.21 1.69
C SER A 99 -4.27 10.96 0.27
N GLU A 100 -5.12 10.39 -0.59
CA GLU A 100 -4.82 10.08 -1.98
C GLU A 100 -5.87 10.71 -2.91
N PRO A 101 -5.98 12.05 -2.96
CA PRO A 101 -6.96 12.74 -3.78
C PRO A 101 -6.64 12.59 -5.28
N TYR A 102 -7.67 12.38 -6.11
CA TYR A 102 -7.50 12.11 -7.55
C TYR A 102 -6.52 10.96 -7.84
N LYS A 103 -6.54 9.93 -6.99
CA LYS A 103 -5.69 8.75 -7.15
C LYS A 103 -5.84 8.13 -8.54
N THR A 104 -4.72 7.79 -9.17
CA THR A 104 -4.65 6.95 -10.36
C THR A 104 -3.73 5.76 -10.06
N ILE A 105 -4.16 4.56 -10.46
CA ILE A 105 -3.42 3.32 -10.24
C ILE A 105 -2.92 2.82 -11.60
N HIS A 106 -1.61 2.73 -11.76
CA HIS A 106 -0.97 2.16 -12.94
C HIS A 106 -0.46 0.76 -12.62
N LEU A 107 -0.98 -0.26 -13.28
CA LEU A 107 -0.41 -1.60 -13.20
C LEU A 107 0.73 -1.69 -14.22
N LYS A 108 1.98 -1.62 -13.74
CA LYS A 108 3.18 -1.64 -14.61
C LYS A 108 3.42 -3.01 -15.22
N THR A 109 3.00 -4.04 -14.51
CA THR A 109 3.11 -5.44 -14.90
C THR A 109 1.77 -6.09 -14.61
N ASP A 110 1.04 -6.41 -15.67
CA ASP A 110 -0.20 -7.20 -15.65
C ASP A 110 0.14 -8.52 -16.35
N LEU A 111 0.37 -9.55 -15.55
CA LEU A 111 0.77 -10.87 -16.06
C LEU A 111 -0.42 -11.73 -16.49
N ASP A 112 -1.65 -11.22 -16.37
CA ASP A 112 -2.90 -11.94 -16.59
C ASP A 112 -3.02 -13.24 -15.74
N ASP A 113 -2.28 -13.32 -14.64
CA ASP A 113 -2.18 -14.47 -13.75
C ASP A 113 -3.08 -14.36 -12.50
N MET A 114 -3.61 -13.16 -12.21
CA MET A 114 -4.42 -12.89 -11.02
C MET A 114 -5.90 -13.25 -11.19
N GLY A 115 -6.38 -13.42 -12.42
CA GLY A 115 -7.82 -13.42 -12.71
C GLY A 115 -8.50 -12.10 -12.29
N TRP A 116 -9.82 -12.02 -12.43
CA TRP A 116 -10.56 -10.78 -12.14
C TRP A 116 -10.70 -10.49 -10.64
N ASP A 117 -10.82 -11.52 -9.81
CA ASP A 117 -10.93 -11.36 -8.36
C ASP A 117 -9.59 -10.97 -7.74
N GLY A 118 -8.48 -11.56 -8.19
CA GLY A 118 -7.14 -11.16 -7.80
C GLY A 118 -6.81 -9.74 -8.27
N LEU A 119 -7.16 -9.39 -9.51
CA LEU A 119 -7.01 -8.02 -10.02
C LEU A 119 -7.83 -7.02 -9.18
N ALA A 120 -9.07 -7.36 -8.83
CA ALA A 120 -9.90 -6.51 -7.98
C ALA A 120 -9.32 -6.32 -6.58
N LYS A 121 -8.83 -7.39 -5.93
CA LYS A 121 -8.10 -7.31 -4.66
C LYS A 121 -6.86 -6.43 -4.80
N PHE A 122 -6.11 -6.58 -5.90
CA PHE A 122 -4.89 -5.83 -6.15
C PHE A 122 -5.18 -4.32 -6.24
N PHE A 123 -6.16 -3.92 -7.05
CA PHE A 123 -6.57 -2.52 -7.19
C PHE A 123 -7.18 -1.95 -5.91
N ALA A 124 -8.04 -2.71 -5.23
CA ALA A 124 -8.66 -2.27 -3.98
C ALA A 124 -7.62 -2.00 -2.87
N ASN A 125 -6.50 -2.73 -2.88
CA ASN A 125 -5.41 -2.58 -1.93
C ASN A 125 -4.26 -1.68 -2.45
N ALA A 126 -4.36 -1.12 -3.66
CA ALA A 126 -3.34 -0.25 -4.22
C ALA A 126 -3.40 1.13 -3.53
N THR A 127 -2.53 1.30 -2.55
CA THR A 127 -2.39 2.54 -1.76
C THR A 127 -0.97 2.70 -1.24
N ILE A 128 -0.53 3.95 -1.07
CA ILE A 128 0.75 4.31 -0.43
C ILE A 128 0.69 4.22 1.10
N HIS A 129 -0.51 4.08 1.69
CA HIS A 129 -0.71 4.13 3.13
C HIS A 129 0.17 3.15 3.95
N PRO A 130 0.29 1.86 3.59
CA PRO A 130 1.15 0.93 4.32
C PRO A 130 2.63 1.32 4.26
N VAL A 131 3.07 1.88 3.13
CA VAL A 131 4.46 2.32 2.92
C VAL A 131 4.77 3.52 3.82
N ASP A 132 3.87 4.52 3.83
CA ASP A 132 4.01 5.69 4.69
C ASP A 132 3.96 5.32 6.18
N ALA A 133 3.06 4.40 6.56
CA ALA A 133 2.98 3.90 7.92
C ALA A 133 4.28 3.21 8.35
N TYR A 134 4.86 2.37 7.49
CA TYR A 134 6.16 1.74 7.74
C TYR A 134 7.27 2.79 7.91
N PHE A 135 7.36 3.77 7.02
CA PHE A 135 8.38 4.81 7.14
C PHE A 135 8.17 5.70 8.37
N ASN A 136 6.93 6.01 8.75
CA ASN A 136 6.65 6.76 9.98
C ASN A 136 7.10 5.96 11.21
N MET A 137 6.77 4.67 11.27
CA MET A 137 7.22 3.76 12.33
C MET A 137 8.74 3.66 12.39
N ALA A 138 9.42 3.58 11.24
CA ALA A 138 10.87 3.58 11.16
C ALA A 138 11.49 4.85 11.76
N ARG A 139 10.98 6.02 11.38
CA ARG A 139 11.45 7.33 11.88
C ARG A 139 11.26 7.47 13.38
N ARG A 140 10.11 7.06 13.92
CA ARG A 140 9.82 7.16 15.37
C ARG A 140 10.63 6.19 16.24
N ARG A 141 11.24 5.15 15.65
CA ARG A 141 11.98 4.12 16.38
C ARG A 141 13.49 4.24 16.23
N VAL A 142 13.97 4.81 15.14
CA VAL A 142 15.39 5.01 14.88
C VAL A 142 15.61 6.50 14.63
N PRO A 143 16.09 7.26 15.63
CA PRO A 143 16.25 8.71 15.52
C PRO A 143 17.07 9.15 14.30
N ALA A 144 18.08 8.37 13.92
CA ALA A 144 18.89 8.63 12.74
C ALA A 144 18.15 8.58 11.40
N PHE A 145 16.94 7.99 11.36
CA PHE A 145 16.09 7.95 10.17
C PHE A 145 15.11 9.13 10.09
N GLU A 146 15.03 9.96 11.14
CA GLU A 146 14.21 11.17 11.11
C GLU A 146 14.63 12.12 9.99
N ARG A 147 13.70 13.00 9.61
CA ARG A 147 14.02 14.06 8.64
C ARG A 147 14.89 15.09 9.35
N GLY A 148 15.88 15.63 8.65
CA GLY A 148 16.68 16.72 9.19
C GLY A 148 15.82 17.93 9.50
N ILE A 149 16.22 18.69 10.52
CA ILE A 149 15.48 19.83 11.06
C ILE A 149 15.98 21.09 10.38
N PRO A 150 15.11 21.89 9.74
CA PRO A 150 15.53 23.18 9.19
C PRO A 150 15.89 24.13 10.32
N THR A 151 17.11 24.67 10.31
CA THR A 151 17.57 25.62 11.34
C THR A 151 17.33 27.06 10.91
N ALA A 152 16.70 27.86 11.78
CA ALA A 152 16.39 29.27 11.52
C ALA A 152 17.64 30.16 11.42
N SER A 153 18.72 29.80 12.12
CA SER A 153 19.94 30.60 12.23
C SER A 153 20.92 30.46 11.06
N ASN A 154 20.60 29.67 10.04
CA ASN A 154 21.55 29.34 8.97
C ASN A 154 20.85 29.11 7.62
N GLU A 155 20.07 30.09 7.14
CA GLU A 155 19.40 30.06 5.83
C GLU A 155 18.52 28.81 5.59
N GLN A 156 17.85 28.30 6.63
CA GLN A 156 17.07 27.05 6.56
C GLN A 156 17.89 25.80 6.18
N ARG A 157 19.23 25.81 6.37
CA ARG A 157 20.04 24.59 6.20
C ARG A 157 19.49 23.47 7.07
N ILE A 158 19.50 22.27 6.50
CA ILE A 158 18.98 21.06 7.12
C ILE A 158 20.03 20.55 8.11
N TRP A 159 19.69 20.57 9.40
CA TRP A 159 20.53 20.00 10.44
C TRP A 159 20.16 18.54 10.71
N HIS A 160 21.17 17.68 10.65
CA HIS A 160 21.05 16.23 10.79
C HIS A 160 21.50 15.78 12.19
N ALA A 161 20.78 16.22 13.23
CA ALA A 161 21.17 16.07 14.63
C ALA A 161 21.49 14.62 15.07
N TYR A 162 20.78 13.63 14.49
CA TYR A 162 20.87 12.23 14.89
C TYR A 162 21.48 11.32 13.83
N SER A 163 22.05 11.87 12.75
CA SER A 163 22.62 11.05 11.69
C SER A 163 23.81 10.25 12.18
N PHE A 164 23.94 9.01 11.66
CA PHE A 164 25.09 8.18 11.97
C PHE A 164 26.37 8.81 11.40
N TYR A 165 27.41 8.90 12.22
CA TYR A 165 28.75 9.29 11.75
C TYR A 165 29.31 8.33 10.71
N ASN A 166 29.09 7.01 10.90
CA ASN A 166 29.45 5.99 9.92
C ASN A 166 28.20 5.58 9.11
N PRO A 167 28.16 5.82 7.78
CA PRO A 167 27.02 5.46 6.94
C PRO A 167 26.75 3.95 6.88
N GLU A 168 27.73 3.09 7.18
CA GLU A 168 27.52 1.64 7.27
C GLU A 168 26.55 1.23 8.38
N MET A 169 26.26 2.11 9.33
CA MET A 169 25.26 1.87 10.37
C MET A 169 23.83 1.84 9.80
N VAL A 170 23.57 2.52 8.68
CA VAL A 170 22.24 2.56 8.05
C VAL A 170 21.75 1.16 7.68
N PRO A 171 22.45 0.36 6.84
CA PRO A 171 21.98 -0.98 6.49
C PRO A 171 21.88 -1.91 7.70
N LYS A 172 22.77 -1.78 8.69
CA LYS A 172 22.72 -2.57 9.94
C LYS A 172 21.44 -2.28 10.73
N MET A 173 21.11 -1.00 10.91
CA MET A 173 19.91 -0.58 11.62
C MET A 173 18.63 -0.91 10.86
N VAL A 174 18.64 -0.80 9.52
CA VAL A 174 17.52 -1.25 8.67
C VAL A 174 17.30 -2.77 8.82
N ALA A 175 18.36 -3.57 8.86
CA ALA A 175 18.24 -5.02 9.04
C ALA A 175 17.60 -5.37 10.39
N ILE A 176 18.07 -4.75 11.48
CA ILE A 176 17.50 -4.92 12.82
C ILE A 176 16.02 -4.48 12.85
N LEU A 177 15.72 -3.30 12.32
CA LEU A 177 14.35 -2.77 12.29
C LEU A 177 13.41 -3.67 11.48
N ARG A 178 13.86 -4.21 10.35
CA ARG A 178 13.09 -5.16 9.54
C ARG A 178 12.79 -6.44 10.31
N PHE A 179 13.79 -7.02 10.98
CA PHE A 179 13.60 -8.21 11.81
C PHE A 179 12.61 -7.93 12.94
N TYR A 180 12.84 -6.85 13.69
CA TYR A 180 11.97 -6.41 14.77
C TYR A 180 10.51 -6.23 14.30
N TYR A 181 10.30 -5.49 13.21
CA TYR A 181 8.96 -5.22 12.67
C TYR A 181 8.26 -6.51 12.21
N ASN A 182 8.96 -7.40 11.50
CA ASN A 182 8.35 -8.58 10.91
C ASN A 182 8.10 -9.70 11.92
N TYR A 183 8.98 -9.88 12.92
CA TYR A 183 8.97 -11.07 13.78
C TYR A 183 8.70 -10.79 15.27
N MET A 184 8.94 -9.57 15.75
CA MET A 184 8.82 -9.25 17.19
C MET A 184 7.64 -8.33 17.49
N LEU A 185 7.38 -7.34 16.62
CA LEU A 185 6.33 -6.35 16.84
C LEU A 185 4.96 -6.92 16.46
N VAL A 186 4.11 -7.09 17.48
CA VAL A 186 2.67 -7.31 17.32
C VAL A 186 1.98 -5.96 17.54
N PRO A 187 1.22 -5.43 16.55
CA PRO A 187 0.43 -4.22 16.75
C PRO A 187 -0.55 -4.38 17.90
N VAL A 188 -0.72 -3.33 18.71
CA VAL A 188 -1.65 -3.32 19.84
C VAL A 188 -3.11 -3.43 19.34
N ASP A 189 -3.43 -2.69 18.29
CA ASP A 189 -4.78 -2.62 17.70
C ASP A 189 -4.91 -3.54 16.48
N GLY A 190 -4.78 -4.85 16.66
CA GLY A 190 -4.79 -5.80 15.54
C GLY A 190 -5.25 -7.21 15.88
N ASP A 191 -5.06 -8.11 14.92
CA ASP A 191 -5.36 -9.55 14.98
C ASP A 191 -4.42 -10.35 15.91
N GLY A 192 -3.60 -9.68 16.73
CA GLY A 192 -2.60 -10.33 17.57
C GLY A 192 -1.42 -10.94 16.82
N GLN A 193 -1.28 -10.68 15.51
CA GLN A 193 -0.23 -11.25 14.67
C GLN A 193 0.79 -10.20 14.22
N ASN A 194 2.04 -10.64 14.05
CA ASN A 194 3.06 -9.86 13.35
C ASN A 194 3.03 -10.14 11.83
N PRO A 195 3.70 -9.34 10.99
CA PRO A 195 3.73 -9.57 9.54
C PRO A 195 4.20 -10.96 9.11
N ALA A 196 5.21 -11.54 9.77
CA ALA A 196 5.69 -12.87 9.44
C ALA A 196 4.64 -13.96 9.72
N MET A 197 3.88 -13.82 10.79
CA MET A 197 2.75 -14.71 11.12
C MET A 197 1.64 -14.61 10.08
N ARG A 198 1.26 -13.39 9.66
CA ARG A 198 0.24 -13.19 8.62
C ARG A 198 0.62 -13.80 7.27
N LEU A 199 1.91 -13.86 6.97
CA LEU A 199 2.44 -14.50 5.77
C LEU A 199 2.69 -16.02 5.94
N GLY A 200 2.44 -16.58 7.12
CA GLY A 200 2.73 -17.99 7.42
C GLY A 200 4.21 -18.33 7.56
N LEU A 201 5.09 -17.32 7.62
CA LEU A 201 6.54 -17.48 7.77
C LEU A 201 6.95 -17.81 9.22
N ALA A 202 6.10 -17.49 10.20
CA ALA A 202 6.35 -17.74 11.61
C ALA A 202 5.08 -18.25 12.31
N LYS A 203 5.24 -19.20 13.24
CA LYS A 203 4.13 -19.72 14.06
C LYS A 203 3.81 -18.85 15.28
N GLY A 204 4.70 -17.93 15.65
CA GLY A 204 4.56 -17.06 16.81
C GLY A 204 5.56 -15.91 16.77
N LYS A 205 5.42 -14.96 17.70
CA LYS A 205 6.37 -13.84 17.83
C LYS A 205 7.68 -14.27 18.48
N ILE A 206 8.76 -13.65 18.06
CA ILE A 206 10.08 -13.80 18.65
C ILE A 206 10.22 -12.77 19.79
N TYR A 207 10.72 -13.22 20.93
CA TYR A 207 10.96 -12.39 22.11
C TYR A 207 12.44 -12.01 22.21
N VAL A 208 12.73 -10.95 22.96
CA VAL A 208 14.12 -10.50 23.20
C VAL A 208 14.97 -11.61 23.82
N ARG A 209 14.40 -12.38 24.77
CA ARG A 209 15.07 -13.53 25.41
C ARG A 209 15.49 -14.64 24.43
N ASP A 210 14.86 -14.71 23.26
CA ASP A 210 15.18 -15.71 22.24
C ASP A 210 16.41 -15.29 21.40
N LEU A 211 16.82 -14.01 21.51
CA LEU A 211 17.90 -13.41 20.73
C LEU A 211 19.13 -13.08 21.59
N LEU A 212 18.87 -12.60 22.80
CA LEU A 212 19.89 -12.17 23.75
C LEU A 212 19.82 -13.07 24.97
N SER A 213 20.62 -14.13 24.97
CA SER A 213 20.91 -14.94 26.16
C SER A 213 22.21 -14.45 26.77
N TYR A 214 22.15 -13.90 27.97
CA TYR A 214 23.34 -13.65 28.77
C TYR A 214 23.58 -14.92 29.61
N SER A 215 24.64 -15.65 29.27
CA SER A 215 25.20 -16.74 30.08
C SER A 215 26.24 -16.19 31.04
#